data_AF-A0A358T4Q2-F1
#
_entry.id   AF-A0A358T4Q2-F1
#
_cell.length_a   1.000
_cell.length_b   1.000
_cell.length_c   1.000
_cell.angle_alpha   90.00
_cell.angle_beta   90.00
_cell.angle_gamma   90.00
#
_symmetry.space_group_name_H-M   'P 1'
#
loop_
_entity.id
_entity.type
_entity.pdbx_description
1 polymer ?
#
loop_
_entity_poly.entity_id
_entity_poly.type
_entity_poly.pdbx_seq_one_letter_code
_entity_poly.pdbx_strand_id
1 'polypeptide(L)'
;MELSVMETKAHHLSLTYKALKKLGITYFSYGLIQEGRIMCSCFSNQEWGALYKKKSYCKVDPLFLGVIRSNLPLIVWDACRPEDVDGQRIMQERNDICKIKSGLTIGLLNKNKKEIIALGAEVSSKEFYGLLKEEQYLSEIHHIIKCFYAPLEGI
;
A
#
# COMPACT_ATOMS: atom_id res chain seq x y z
N MET A 1 10.78 -4.16 -23.28
CA MET A 1 11.48 -3.50 -22.16
C MET A 1 10.55 -3.21 -20.97
N GLU A 2 9.25 -2.91 -21.18
CA GLU A 2 8.30 -2.68 -20.07
C GLU A 2 7.85 -3.97 -19.34
N LEU A 3 7.73 -5.10 -20.05
CA LEU A 3 7.34 -6.40 -19.47
C LEU A 3 8.33 -6.89 -18.41
N SER A 4 9.65 -6.73 -18.63
CA SER A 4 10.68 -7.19 -17.69
C SER A 4 10.69 -6.39 -16.39
N VAL A 5 10.34 -5.11 -16.41
CA VAL A 5 10.25 -4.26 -15.21
C VAL A 5 9.02 -4.63 -14.37
N MET A 6 7.88 -4.94 -15.01
CA MET A 6 6.68 -5.39 -14.29
C MET A 6 6.84 -6.78 -13.66
N GLU A 7 7.45 -7.74 -14.37
CA GLU A 7 7.72 -9.08 -13.83
C GLU A 7 8.70 -9.04 -12.66
N THR A 8 9.75 -8.22 -12.77
CA THR A 8 10.70 -7.96 -11.69
C THR A 8 9.99 -7.38 -10.48
N LYS A 9 9.11 -6.38 -10.67
CA LYS A 9 8.34 -5.77 -9.55
C LYS A 9 7.37 -6.74 -8.89
N ALA A 10 6.69 -7.60 -9.64
CA ALA A 10 5.77 -8.60 -9.10
C ALA A 10 6.50 -9.66 -8.25
N HIS A 11 7.68 -10.09 -8.69
CA HIS A 11 8.52 -11.02 -7.92
C HIS A 11 9.01 -10.39 -6.61
N HIS A 12 9.52 -9.16 -6.67
CA HIS A 12 9.96 -8.43 -5.47
C HIS A 12 8.81 -8.13 -4.52
N LEU A 13 7.61 -7.84 -5.03
CA LEU A 13 6.42 -7.68 -4.20
C LEU A 13 6.12 -8.94 -3.39
N SER A 14 6.21 -10.12 -4.00
CA SER A 14 5.96 -11.41 -3.33
C SER A 14 6.98 -11.66 -2.21
N LEU A 15 8.27 -11.42 -2.46
CA LEU A 15 9.33 -11.56 -1.44
C LEU A 15 9.16 -10.57 -0.29
N THR A 16 8.90 -9.30 -0.62
CA THR A 16 8.66 -8.23 0.35
C THR A 16 7.44 -8.56 1.22
N TYR A 17 6.34 -8.97 0.59
CA TYR A 17 5.13 -9.36 1.32
C TYR A 17 5.36 -10.56 2.23
N LYS A 18 6.10 -11.59 1.78
CA LYS A 18 6.46 -12.74 2.64
C LYS A 18 7.25 -12.31 3.88
N ALA A 19 8.17 -11.36 3.74
CA ALA A 19 8.94 -10.82 4.87
C ALA A 19 8.04 -10.00 5.81
N LEU A 20 7.23 -9.08 5.27
CA LEU A 20 6.27 -8.29 6.04
C LEU A 20 5.25 -9.15 6.79
N LYS A 21 4.80 -10.26 6.18
CA LYS A 21 3.85 -11.19 6.80
C LYS A 21 4.41 -11.84 8.07
N LYS A 22 5.73 -12.06 8.16
CA LYS A 22 6.37 -12.57 9.39
C LYS A 22 6.29 -11.58 10.55
N LEU A 23 6.11 -10.30 10.25
CA LEU A 23 5.91 -9.23 11.22
C LEU A 23 4.42 -8.98 11.53
N GLY A 24 3.50 -9.78 10.98
CA GLY A 24 2.06 -9.58 11.19
C GLY A 24 1.41 -8.57 10.23
N ILE A 25 2.13 -8.05 9.24
CA ILE A 25 1.56 -7.25 8.14
C ILE A 25 1.00 -8.21 7.09
N THR A 26 -0.33 -8.35 7.08
CA THR A 26 -1.06 -9.31 6.22
C THR A 26 -1.55 -8.72 4.92
N TYR A 27 -1.33 -7.43 4.69
CA TYR A 27 -1.60 -6.77 3.41
C TYR A 27 -0.49 -5.80 3.05
N PHE A 28 -0.07 -5.83 1.79
CA PHE A 28 0.89 -4.92 1.21
C PHE A 28 0.46 -4.52 -0.20
N SER A 29 0.52 -3.24 -0.51
CA SER A 29 0.41 -2.77 -1.90
C SER A 29 1.39 -1.64 -2.18
N TYR A 30 1.79 -1.53 -3.45
CA TYR A 30 2.67 -0.50 -3.94
C TYR A 30 2.10 0.12 -5.22
N GLY A 31 2.17 1.45 -5.32
CA GLY A 31 1.83 2.22 -6.51
C GLY A 31 2.91 3.24 -6.84
N LEU A 32 3.21 3.40 -8.13
CA LEU A 32 4.10 4.45 -8.63
C LEU A 32 3.33 5.36 -9.57
N ILE A 33 3.44 6.66 -9.34
CA ILE A 33 2.81 7.69 -10.15
C ILE A 33 3.90 8.64 -10.62
N GLN A 34 3.92 8.93 -11.91
CA GLN A 34 4.86 9.85 -12.53
C GLN A 34 4.09 10.77 -13.47
N GLU A 35 4.29 12.07 -13.34
CA GLU A 35 3.63 13.08 -14.19
C GLU A 35 2.09 12.92 -14.22
N GLY A 36 1.49 12.61 -13.08
CA GLY A 36 0.05 12.40 -12.92
C GLY A 36 -0.49 11.08 -13.48
N ARG A 37 0.36 10.21 -14.03
CA ARG A 37 -0.02 8.90 -14.58
C ARG A 37 0.37 7.78 -13.63
N ILE A 38 -0.51 6.80 -13.45
CA ILE A 38 -0.22 5.58 -12.69
C ILE A 38 0.68 4.70 -13.56
N MET A 39 1.95 4.60 -13.19
CA MET A 39 2.95 3.79 -13.88
C MET A 39 2.87 2.32 -13.47
N CYS A 40 2.61 2.05 -12.20
CA CYS A 40 2.36 0.68 -11.73
C CYS A 40 1.45 0.64 -10.50
N SER A 41 0.75 -0.48 -10.35
CA SER A 41 -0.02 -0.84 -9.15
C SER A 41 0.08 -2.34 -8.89
N CYS A 42 0.50 -2.68 -7.68
CA CYS A 42 0.84 -4.02 -7.23
C CYS A 42 0.18 -4.29 -5.88
N PHE A 43 -0.40 -5.48 -5.71
CA PHE A 43 -1.19 -5.86 -4.53
C PHE A 43 -0.75 -7.26 -4.07
N SER A 44 -0.58 -7.45 -2.76
CA SER A 44 -0.26 -8.76 -2.19
C SER A 44 -1.45 -9.72 -2.26
N ASN A 45 -2.68 -9.19 -2.24
CA ASN A 45 -3.91 -9.93 -2.49
C ASN A 45 -4.34 -9.77 -3.96
N GLN A 46 -4.30 -10.87 -4.72
CA GLN A 46 -4.59 -10.87 -6.15
C GLN A 46 -6.07 -10.63 -6.47
N GLU A 47 -6.98 -11.17 -5.65
CA GLU A 47 -8.43 -11.00 -5.81
C GLU A 47 -8.81 -9.52 -5.68
N TRP A 48 -8.34 -8.88 -4.59
CA TRP A 48 -8.51 -7.45 -4.39
C TRP A 48 -7.88 -6.63 -5.52
N GLY A 49 -6.64 -6.93 -5.91
CA GLY A 49 -5.95 -6.23 -6.98
C GLY A 49 -6.67 -6.31 -8.34
N ALA A 50 -7.25 -7.47 -8.66
CA ALA A 50 -8.05 -7.66 -9.87
C ALA A 50 -9.34 -6.84 -9.83
N LEU A 51 -10.04 -6.87 -8.69
CA LEU A 51 -11.27 -6.11 -8.48
C LEU A 51 -11.02 -4.59 -8.56
N TYR A 52 -9.97 -4.12 -7.90
CA TYR A 52 -9.55 -2.72 -7.89
C TYR A 52 -9.32 -2.16 -9.29
N LYS A 53 -8.61 -2.94 -10.13
CA LYS A 53 -8.37 -2.59 -11.54
C LYS A 53 -9.65 -2.63 -12.36
N LYS A 54 -10.43 -3.70 -12.24
CA LYS A 54 -11.69 -3.88 -12.98
C LYS A 54 -12.67 -2.72 -12.73
N LYS A 55 -12.79 -2.27 -11.48
CA LYS A 55 -13.69 -1.18 -11.10
C LYS A 55 -13.07 0.22 -11.18
N SER A 56 -11.82 0.33 -11.64
CA SER A 56 -11.10 1.62 -11.72
C SER A 56 -11.09 2.40 -10.40
N TYR A 57 -10.91 1.71 -9.27
CA TYR A 57 -11.01 2.31 -7.95
C TYR A 57 -9.99 3.42 -7.68
N CYS A 58 -8.89 3.49 -8.41
CA CYS A 58 -7.97 4.64 -8.32
C CYS A 58 -8.61 6.02 -8.55
N LYS A 59 -9.77 6.08 -9.20
CA LYS A 59 -10.49 7.34 -9.43
C LYS A 59 -11.24 7.86 -8.19
N VAL A 60 -11.51 6.98 -7.23
CA VAL A 60 -12.43 7.24 -6.10
C VAL A 60 -11.96 6.66 -4.77
N ASP A 61 -10.87 5.87 -4.74
CA ASP A 61 -10.32 5.30 -3.50
C ASP A 61 -9.87 6.44 -2.57
N PRO A 62 -10.46 6.55 -1.36
CA PRO A 62 -10.21 7.67 -0.45
C PRO A 62 -8.77 7.68 0.08
N LEU A 63 -8.12 6.52 0.23
CA LEU A 63 -6.73 6.42 0.67
C LEU A 63 -5.78 6.84 -0.45
N PHE A 64 -6.05 6.38 -1.67
CA PHE A 64 -5.26 6.75 -2.85
C PHE A 64 -5.38 8.25 -3.14
N LEU A 65 -6.61 8.75 -3.23
CA LEU A 65 -6.88 10.15 -3.49
C LEU A 65 -6.41 11.06 -2.35
N GLY A 66 -6.53 10.61 -1.10
CA GLY A 66 -6.02 11.34 0.05
C GLY A 66 -4.51 11.56 -0.07
N VAL A 67 -3.74 10.51 -0.40
CA VAL A 67 -2.29 10.65 -0.64
C VAL A 67 -2.01 11.51 -1.86
N ILE A 68 -2.79 11.40 -2.92
CA ILE A 68 -2.53 12.12 -4.17
C ILE A 68 -2.84 13.60 -4.08
N ARG A 69 -3.96 13.96 -3.45
CA ARG A 69 -4.48 15.33 -3.38
C ARG A 69 -4.00 16.10 -2.17
N SER A 70 -3.45 15.42 -1.16
CA SER A 70 -2.89 16.09 0.03
C SER A 70 -1.37 16.11 0.02
N ASN A 71 -0.82 17.01 0.83
CA ASN A 71 0.59 17.01 1.20
C ASN A 71 0.87 16.13 2.43
N LEU A 72 -0.13 15.38 2.91
CA LEU A 72 0.05 14.49 4.05
C LEU A 72 0.69 13.18 3.59
N PRO A 73 1.87 12.82 4.14
CA PRO A 73 2.59 11.62 3.72
C PRO A 73 2.00 10.34 4.34
N LEU A 74 1.02 10.44 5.25
CA LEU A 74 0.50 9.30 5.99
C LEU A 74 -1.01 9.42 6.18
N ILE A 75 -1.74 8.35 5.87
CA ILE A 75 -3.16 8.17 6.16
C ILE A 75 -3.34 6.93 7.01
N VAL A 76 -3.88 7.12 8.21
CA VAL A 76 -4.28 6.05 9.12
C VAL A 76 -5.68 5.60 8.75
N TRP A 77 -5.87 4.31 8.45
CA TRP A 77 -7.13 3.84 7.85
C TRP A 77 -8.33 4.02 8.77
N ASP A 78 -8.15 3.87 10.08
CA ASP A 78 -9.24 4.00 11.07
C ASP A 78 -9.69 5.45 11.29
N ALA A 79 -8.82 6.40 10.95
CA ALA A 79 -9.14 7.83 10.96
C ALA A 79 -9.78 8.26 9.62
N CYS A 80 -9.67 7.45 8.58
CA CYS A 80 -10.30 7.72 7.29
C CYS A 80 -11.76 7.25 7.33
N ARG A 81 -12.69 8.22 7.38
CA ARG A 81 -14.13 7.96 7.35
C ARG A 81 -14.73 8.66 6.12
N PRO A 82 -14.72 8.01 4.95
CA PRO A 82 -15.30 8.59 3.75
C PRO A 82 -16.79 8.87 3.97
N GLU A 83 -17.24 10.05 3.59
CA GLU A 83 -18.66 10.42 3.65
C GLU A 83 -19.43 9.87 2.46
N ASP A 84 -18.74 9.63 1.34
CA ASP A 84 -19.33 9.13 0.11
C ASP A 84 -19.47 7.59 0.12
N VAL A 85 -20.55 7.12 -0.51
CA VAL A 85 -20.92 5.70 -0.59
C VAL A 85 -19.84 4.87 -1.29
N ASP A 86 -19.16 5.44 -2.29
CA ASP A 86 -18.12 4.75 -3.03
C ASP A 86 -16.89 4.49 -2.17
N GLY A 87 -16.41 5.51 -1.45
CA GLY A 87 -15.29 5.40 -0.53
C GLY A 87 -15.55 4.41 0.59
N GLN A 88 -16.76 4.45 1.19
CA GLN A 88 -17.16 3.47 2.22
C GLN A 88 -17.16 2.05 1.67
N ARG A 89 -17.76 1.84 0.48
CA ARG A 89 -17.78 0.54 -0.18
C ARG A 89 -16.38 0.01 -0.49
N ILE A 90 -15.48 0.85 -1.01
CA ILE A 90 -14.10 0.46 -1.33
C ILE A 90 -13.36 0.01 -0.07
N MET A 91 -13.49 0.75 1.02
CA MET A 91 -12.88 0.38 2.30
C MET A 91 -13.44 -0.95 2.83
N GLN A 92 -14.76 -1.13 2.77
CA GLN A 92 -15.41 -2.37 3.20
C GLN A 92 -14.98 -3.57 2.35
N GLU A 93 -15.07 -3.49 1.02
CA GLU A 93 -14.67 -4.57 0.11
C GLU A 93 -13.21 -4.97 0.32
N ARG A 94 -12.30 -3.99 0.48
CA ARG A 94 -10.89 -4.27 0.79
C ARG A 94 -10.74 -5.05 2.09
N ASN A 95 -11.39 -4.57 3.15
CA ASN A 95 -11.29 -5.18 4.49
C ASN A 95 -11.86 -6.60 4.47
N ASP A 96 -12.96 -6.83 3.76
CA ASP A 96 -13.60 -8.15 3.67
C ASP A 96 -12.77 -9.16 2.87
N ILE A 97 -12.22 -8.74 1.73
CA ILE A 97 -11.41 -9.60 0.85
C ILE A 97 -10.04 -9.88 1.48
N CYS A 98 -9.42 -8.85 2.06
CA CYS A 98 -8.05 -8.95 2.59
C CYS A 98 -7.99 -9.28 4.09
N LYS A 99 -9.15 -9.41 4.77
CA LYS A 99 -9.28 -9.65 6.21
C LYS A 99 -8.59 -8.60 7.09
N ILE A 100 -8.50 -7.37 6.60
CA ILE A 100 -7.78 -6.27 7.26
C ILE A 100 -8.68 -5.60 8.29
N LYS A 101 -8.14 -5.35 9.48
CA LYS A 101 -8.81 -4.60 10.56
C LYS A 101 -8.13 -3.27 10.86
N SER A 102 -6.86 -3.13 10.50
CA SER A 102 -6.11 -1.91 10.69
C SER A 102 -5.08 -1.73 9.58
N GLY A 103 -4.69 -0.49 9.31
CA GLY A 103 -3.70 -0.22 8.27
C GLY A 103 -3.31 1.23 8.17
N LEU A 104 -2.35 1.47 7.29
CA LEU A 104 -1.87 2.80 6.94
C LEU A 104 -1.44 2.85 5.47
N THR A 105 -1.59 4.04 4.89
CA THR A 105 -1.10 4.34 3.54
C THR A 105 -0.08 5.47 3.64
N ILE A 106 1.09 5.26 3.07
CA ILE A 106 2.21 6.20 3.05
C ILE A 106 2.37 6.73 1.63
N GLY A 107 2.43 8.05 1.49
CA GLY A 107 2.82 8.75 0.28
C GLY A 107 4.25 9.28 0.38
N LEU A 108 5.11 8.87 -0.55
CA LEU A 108 6.48 9.39 -0.66
C LEU A 108 6.57 10.24 -1.92
N LEU A 109 6.96 11.51 -1.76
CA LEU A 109 7.17 12.42 -2.88
C LEU A 109 8.67 12.52 -3.18
N ASN A 110 9.06 12.20 -4.41
CA ASN A 110 10.43 12.35 -4.90
C ASN A 110 10.42 13.02 -6.27
N LYS A 111 10.75 14.31 -6.33
CA LYS A 111 10.69 15.14 -7.54
C LYS A 111 9.31 15.01 -8.22
N ASN A 112 9.27 14.48 -9.44
CA ASN A 112 8.06 14.29 -10.26
C ASN A 112 7.42 12.91 -10.08
N LYS A 113 7.90 12.11 -9.12
CA LYS A 113 7.41 10.77 -8.81
C LYS A 113 6.73 10.78 -7.43
N LYS A 114 5.55 10.17 -7.35
CA LYS A 114 4.86 9.89 -6.08
C LYS A 114 4.70 8.39 -5.94
N GLU A 115 5.21 7.86 -4.85
CA GLU A 115 5.08 6.46 -4.49
C GLU A 115 4.06 6.31 -3.38
N ILE A 116 3.28 5.25 -3.46
CA ILE A 116 2.23 4.95 -2.50
C ILE A 116 2.47 3.54 -1.98
N ILE A 117 2.69 3.43 -0.68
CA ILE A 117 2.79 2.15 0.02
C ILE A 117 1.55 2.02 0.90
N ALA A 118 0.96 0.84 0.94
CA ALA A 118 -0.08 0.56 1.91
C ALA A 118 0.24 -0.73 2.67
N LEU A 119 0.10 -0.67 3.99
CA LEU A 119 0.34 -1.76 4.94
C LEU A 119 -0.96 -2.00 5.71
N GLY A 120 -1.39 -3.26 5.77
CA GLY A 120 -2.58 -3.65 6.55
C GLY A 120 -2.33 -4.91 7.37
N ALA A 121 -3.10 -5.07 8.44
CA ALA A 121 -3.01 -6.19 9.37
C ALA A 121 -4.39 -6.69 9.83
N GLU A 122 -4.50 -7.96 10.20
CA GLU A 122 -5.74 -8.57 10.72
C GLU A 122 -5.97 -8.32 12.22
N VAL A 123 -5.02 -7.64 12.86
CA VAL A 123 -5.07 -7.22 14.27
C VAL A 123 -5.75 -5.87 14.43
N SER A 124 -6.20 -5.58 15.65
CA SER A 124 -6.86 -4.32 15.97
C SER A 124 -5.93 -3.11 15.76
N SER A 125 -6.51 -1.94 15.51
CA SER A 125 -5.77 -0.67 15.40
C SER A 125 -4.90 -0.39 16.62
N LYS A 126 -5.42 -0.67 17.82
CA LYS A 126 -4.69 -0.47 19.08
C LYS A 126 -3.44 -1.34 19.14
N GLU A 127 -3.54 -2.59 18.70
CA GLU A 127 -2.45 -3.54 18.66
C GLU A 127 -1.43 -3.18 17.58
N PHE A 128 -1.90 -2.94 16.34
CA PHE A 128 -1.03 -2.59 15.22
C PHE A 128 -0.23 -1.30 15.48
N TYR A 129 -0.89 -0.26 15.98
CA TYR A 129 -0.23 1.01 16.30
C TYR A 129 0.57 0.94 17.61
N GLY A 130 0.33 -0.07 18.45
CA GLY A 130 1.21 -0.43 19.56
C GLY A 130 2.56 -0.91 19.04
N LEU A 131 2.55 -1.88 18.12
CA LEU A 131 3.77 -2.42 17.51
C LEU A 131 4.59 -1.35 16.77
N LEU A 132 3.94 -0.40 16.08
CA LEU A 132 4.64 0.68 15.38
C LEU A 132 5.40 1.65 16.31
N LYS A 133 5.15 1.62 17.63
CA LYS A 133 5.93 2.38 18.62
C LYS A 133 7.22 1.67 19.01
N GLU A 134 7.36 0.39 18.69
CA GLU A 134 8.55 -0.39 18.98
C GLU A 134 9.60 -0.09 17.90
N GLU A 135 10.73 0.49 18.31
CA GLU A 135 11.79 0.92 17.38
C GLU A 135 12.33 -0.25 16.54
N GLN A 136 12.49 -1.42 17.16
CA GLN A 136 12.94 -2.63 16.47
C GLN A 136 11.96 -3.02 15.35
N TYR A 137 10.65 -3.06 15.66
CA TYR A 137 9.62 -3.41 14.70
C TYR A 137 9.59 -2.45 13.51
N LEU A 138 9.67 -1.15 13.77
CA LEU A 138 9.71 -0.12 12.73
C LEU A 138 10.99 -0.21 11.88
N SER A 139 12.14 -0.49 12.50
CA SER A 139 13.41 -0.69 11.82
C SER A 139 13.38 -1.89 10.87
N GLU A 140 12.77 -3.00 11.29
CA GLU A 140 12.62 -4.19 10.46
C GLU A 140 11.69 -3.92 9.26
N ILE A 141 10.56 -3.24 9.45
CA ILE A 141 9.68 -2.81 8.34
C ILE A 141 10.46 -1.93 7.36
N HIS A 142 11.21 -0.95 7.86
CA HIS A 142 11.98 -0.04 7.03
C HIS A 142 13.06 -0.78 6.24
N HIS A 143 13.76 -1.74 6.85
CA HIS A 143 14.73 -2.58 6.17
C HIS A 143 14.09 -3.39 5.04
N ILE A 144 12.95 -4.05 5.31
CA ILE A 144 12.23 -4.84 4.30
C ILE A 144 11.77 -3.96 3.14
N ILE A 145 11.23 -2.77 3.42
CA ILE A 145 10.79 -1.82 2.39
C ILE A 145 11.99 -1.29 1.58
N LYS A 146 13.13 -0.99 2.22
CA LYS A 146 14.36 -0.61 1.50
C LYS A 146 14.82 -1.71 0.54
N CYS A 147 14.74 -2.97 0.93
CA CYS A 147 15.08 -4.09 0.04
C CYS A 147 14.15 -4.21 -1.17
N PHE A 148 12.89 -3.75 -1.07
CA PHE A 148 12.01 -3.64 -2.23
C PHE A 148 12.52 -2.61 -3.25
N TYR A 149 13.18 -1.55 -2.77
CA TYR A 149 13.72 -0.46 -3.59
C TYR A 149 15.13 -0.70 -4.15
N ALA A 150 15.99 -1.46 -3.47
CA ALA A 150 17.38 -1.67 -3.89
C ALA A 150 17.55 -2.19 -5.35
N PRO A 151 16.68 -3.08 -5.88
CA PRO A 151 16.74 -3.50 -7.28
C PRO A 151 16.25 -2.43 -8.28
N LEU A 152 15.59 -1.38 -7.80
CA LEU A 152 15.00 -0.32 -8.62
C LEU A 152 15.95 0.86 -8.86
N GLU A 153 17.07 0.95 -8.13
CA GLU A 153 18.07 2.02 -8.27
C GLU A 153 19.08 1.77 -9.41
N GLY A 154 19.02 0.60 -10.06
CA GLY A 154 19.89 0.21 -11.18
C GLY A 154 19.20 0.17 -12.56
N ILE A 155 18.01 0.75 -12.69
CA ILE A 155 17.22 0.84 -13.95
C ILE A 155 17.10 2.29 -14.39
#